data_AF-M3IM63-F1
#
_entry.id   AF-M3IM63-F1
#
_cell.length_a   1.000
_cell.length_b   1.000
_cell.length_c   1.000
_cell.angle_alpha   90.00
_cell.angle_beta   90.00
_cell.angle_gamma   90.00
#
_symmetry.space_group_name_H-M   'P 1'
#
loop_
_entity.id
_entity.type
_entity.pdbx_description
1 polymer ?
#
loop_
_entity_poly.entity_id
_entity_poly.type
_entity_poly.pdbx_seq_one_letter_code
_entity_poly.pdbx_strand_id
1 'polypeptide(L)'
;MIAEKLEFIPKIIWKFLNKIVGCIPEPADGNHLPRRIKAFFGSLEKDYADMYDSWSGYISDEDLQELFIDQKNYKKIVSELWLAQGRGDGIIKSSIVDLRTYLPNDMLYYGDIMSMANAFEVRFPLIDHKIIEFMTSIKSEYRIKNGETKYLIKKLLKNKIPDRILNKKKLGLNPPMGIWLKNDLKGLIGEYLSRESVEKRGLFHYKNVKKIIDDFQSNKKDTSLNIWSLIVLEEWFRQYIDKKENKSMNKNYQICTNCVMDTTDSKIEFDENGVCDHCRTFYRDIKPNWHTDETGFREISRIAKDIKDKASGKKYDCLIGMSGGIDSSYLLYLAKEKLGLNPLVFHIDGGWNTEESTHNVKVIVEKLGLELHTETIDWDEMRDVQLAFFKSGVPHIDTPQDHAFFATMYKFALKYDIKYILTGGNYSTECIRNPIEWMYYQSDSIQLKDIHSKFGTRPLKNYPTTNILWHKIYLPYVKKIKLIRPLDYFPYNKKEATKFLVDYFGYKEYPQKHFESVFTRFYEGYWLPKKFGYDTRKVQFSSLILTGQMSRDEALEKLKDTVYDDEMAKKDMQLIADKLEITTDELLGYFNAPNKSYKDYKNQMAVYDIGARVLRFFGIEKGGKR
;
A
#
# COMPACT_ATOMS: atom_id res chain seq x y z
N MET A 1 15.62 48.73 -7.97
CA MET A 1 15.04 49.53 -9.08
C MET A 1 13.75 50.25 -8.72
N ILE A 2 12.59 49.58 -8.61
CA ILE A 2 11.33 50.31 -8.32
C ILE A 2 11.40 50.95 -6.93
N ALA A 3 11.81 50.18 -5.90
CA ALA A 3 12.01 50.71 -4.55
C ALA A 3 12.98 51.92 -4.51
N GLU A 4 14.12 51.84 -5.19
CA GLU A 4 15.09 52.96 -5.30
C GLU A 4 14.48 54.20 -5.93
N LYS A 5 13.66 54.04 -6.98
CA LYS A 5 12.96 55.18 -7.59
C LYS A 5 11.91 55.80 -6.67
N LEU A 6 11.47 55.09 -5.65
CA LEU A 6 10.43 55.51 -4.71
C LEU A 6 11.01 56.01 -3.38
N GLU A 7 12.34 56.05 -3.24
CA GLU A 7 13.04 56.43 -2.00
C GLU A 7 12.78 57.88 -1.57
N PHE A 8 12.40 58.75 -2.51
CA PHE A 8 12.03 60.14 -2.22
C PHE A 8 10.71 60.28 -1.44
N ILE A 9 9.89 59.22 -1.36
CA ILE A 9 8.60 59.24 -0.67
C ILE A 9 8.82 58.99 0.83
N PRO A 10 8.36 59.88 1.73
CA PRO A 10 8.51 59.72 3.17
C PRO A 10 7.93 58.40 3.71
N LYS A 11 8.66 57.74 4.63
CA LYS A 11 8.26 56.47 5.25
C LYS A 11 6.85 56.47 5.87
N ILE A 12 6.37 57.62 6.33
CA ILE A 12 5.03 57.74 6.93
C ILE A 12 3.90 57.50 5.92
N ILE A 13 4.13 57.84 4.66
CA ILE A 13 3.19 57.58 3.55
C ILE A 13 3.13 56.08 3.27
N TRP A 14 4.28 55.39 3.30
CA TRP A 14 4.34 53.94 3.14
C TRP A 14 3.62 53.20 4.27
N LYS A 15 3.75 53.65 5.52
CA LYS A 15 2.99 53.09 6.66
C LYS A 15 1.48 53.16 6.45
N PHE A 16 0.99 54.28 5.89
CA PHE A 16 -0.42 54.44 5.58
C PHE A 16 -0.86 53.52 4.43
N LEU A 17 -0.10 53.49 3.34
CA LEU A 17 -0.38 52.63 2.19
C LEU A 17 -0.32 51.14 2.54
N ASN A 18 0.59 50.73 3.43
CA ASN A 18 0.69 49.34 3.89
C ASN A 18 -0.61 48.87 4.58
N LYS A 19 -1.25 49.73 5.40
CA LYS A 19 -2.55 49.42 5.99
C LYS A 19 -3.64 49.19 4.94
N ILE A 20 -3.67 50.00 3.88
CA ILE A 20 -4.63 49.89 2.79
C ILE A 20 -4.39 48.60 1.99
N VAL A 21 -3.14 48.35 1.62
CA VAL A 21 -2.73 47.17 0.83
C VAL A 21 -2.94 45.87 1.62
N GLY A 22 -2.83 45.91 2.95
CA GLY A 22 -3.13 44.78 3.84
C GLY A 22 -4.55 44.23 3.72
N CYS A 23 -5.53 45.05 3.31
CA CYS A 23 -6.93 44.64 3.13
C CYS A 23 -7.20 43.84 1.84
N ILE A 24 -6.25 43.76 0.91
CA ILE A 24 -6.43 43.03 -0.34
C ILE A 24 -6.53 41.53 -0.04
N PRO A 25 -7.55 40.79 -0.50
CA PRO A 25 -7.62 39.34 -0.27
C PRO A 25 -6.50 38.59 -1.02
N GLU A 26 -6.00 37.51 -0.42
CA GLU A 26 -4.96 36.64 -1.00
C GLU A 26 -5.49 35.22 -1.17
N PRO A 27 -6.12 34.90 -2.32
CA PRO A 27 -6.64 33.57 -2.56
C PRO A 27 -5.51 32.55 -2.74
N ALA A 28 -5.65 31.38 -2.14
CA ALA A 28 -4.76 30.24 -2.36
C ALA A 28 -5.17 29.45 -3.61
N ASP A 29 -5.22 30.12 -4.76
CA ASP A 29 -5.59 29.59 -6.10
C ASP A 29 -4.38 29.53 -7.07
N GLY A 30 -3.20 29.91 -6.59
CA GLY A 30 -1.97 29.99 -7.38
C GLY A 30 -1.66 31.38 -7.94
N ASN A 31 -2.54 32.37 -7.77
CA ASN A 31 -2.26 33.75 -8.14
C ASN A 31 -1.44 34.48 -7.06
N HIS A 32 -0.11 34.56 -7.27
CA HIS A 32 0.79 35.20 -6.31
C HIS A 32 0.88 36.74 -6.42
N LEU A 33 0.16 37.39 -7.34
CA LEU A 33 0.27 38.84 -7.55
C LEU A 33 -0.17 39.66 -6.32
N PRO A 34 -1.32 39.40 -5.66
CA PRO A 34 -1.75 40.15 -4.47
C PRO A 34 -0.71 40.08 -3.35
N ARG A 35 -0.17 38.88 -3.10
CA ARG A 35 0.91 38.63 -2.14
C ARG A 35 2.16 39.45 -2.47
N ARG A 36 2.60 39.47 -3.73
CA ARG A 36 3.79 40.24 -4.16
C ARG A 36 3.60 41.75 -3.97
N ILE A 37 2.40 42.25 -4.23
CA ILE A 37 2.06 43.66 -3.97
C ILE A 37 2.18 43.95 -2.47
N LYS A 38 1.55 43.14 -1.62
CA LYS A 38 1.65 43.30 -0.16
C LYS A 38 3.07 43.23 0.36
N ALA A 39 3.85 42.23 -0.07
CA ALA A 39 5.25 42.08 0.31
C ALA A 39 6.09 43.29 -0.13
N PHE A 40 5.84 43.82 -1.34
CA PHE A 40 6.54 45.00 -1.83
C PHE A 40 6.22 46.25 -1.00
N PHE A 41 4.94 46.58 -0.80
CA PHE A 41 4.56 47.79 -0.06
C PHE A 41 4.90 47.69 1.43
N GLY A 42 4.77 46.51 2.03
CA GLY A 42 5.12 46.27 3.44
C GLY A 42 6.61 46.32 3.73
N SER A 43 7.47 46.21 2.71
CA SER A 43 8.93 46.28 2.89
C SER A 43 9.53 47.66 2.63
N LEU A 44 8.79 48.61 2.04
CA LEU A 44 9.33 49.93 1.64
C LEU A 44 9.76 50.82 2.82
N GLU A 45 9.36 50.49 4.05
CA GLU A 45 9.85 51.18 5.24
C GLU A 45 11.20 50.65 5.77
N LYS A 46 11.56 49.43 5.34
CA LYS A 46 12.78 48.73 5.73
C LYS A 46 13.98 49.27 4.97
N ASP A 47 15.18 49.01 5.48
CA ASP A 47 16.38 49.23 4.68
C ASP A 47 16.47 48.22 3.53
N TYR A 48 17.40 48.44 2.59
CA TYR A 48 17.51 47.56 1.42
C TYR A 48 17.89 46.11 1.76
N ALA A 49 18.61 45.88 2.86
CA ALA A 49 19.04 44.54 3.27
C ALA A 49 17.84 43.75 3.81
N ASP A 50 17.12 44.33 4.75
CA ASP A 50 15.93 43.74 5.38
C ASP A 50 14.74 43.67 4.43
N MET A 51 14.64 44.60 3.49
CA MET A 51 13.67 44.52 2.40
C MET A 51 13.92 43.28 1.54
N TYR A 52 15.15 43.04 1.12
CA TYR A 52 15.49 41.88 0.29
C TYR A 52 15.34 40.55 1.06
N ASP A 53 15.79 40.52 2.32
CA ASP A 53 15.56 39.41 3.25
C ASP A 53 14.06 39.07 3.35
N SER A 54 13.20 40.07 3.55
CA SER A 54 11.75 39.85 3.64
C SER A 54 11.10 39.36 2.33
N TRP A 55 11.67 39.69 1.17
CA TRP A 55 11.18 39.20 -0.12
C TRP A 55 11.61 37.76 -0.41
N SER A 56 12.71 37.32 0.20
CA SER A 56 13.19 35.93 0.09
C SER A 56 12.42 34.95 0.98
N GLY A 57 11.81 35.46 2.06
CA GLY A 57 11.02 34.68 3.01
C GLY A 57 9.53 34.52 2.66
N TYR A 58 8.89 33.55 3.31
CA TYR A 58 7.44 33.32 3.23
C TYR A 58 6.70 33.64 4.54
N ILE A 59 7.42 33.73 5.65
CA ILE A 59 6.91 34.02 6.99
C ILE A 59 7.59 35.30 7.48
N SER A 60 6.84 36.27 7.99
CA SER A 60 7.44 37.51 8.52
C SER A 60 8.07 37.28 9.89
N ASP A 61 8.97 38.18 10.29
CA ASP A 61 9.63 38.12 11.59
C ASP A 61 8.61 38.14 12.74
N GLU A 62 7.55 38.94 12.60
CA GLU A 62 6.46 39.04 13.58
C GLU A 62 5.65 37.73 13.64
N ASP A 63 5.29 37.17 12.48
CA ASP A 63 4.59 35.89 12.39
C ASP A 63 5.45 34.75 13.00
N LEU A 64 6.77 34.77 12.82
CA LEU A 64 7.70 33.82 13.44
C LEU A 64 7.75 33.98 14.97
N GLN A 65 7.84 35.23 15.46
CA GLN A 65 7.87 35.51 16.91
C GLN A 65 6.58 35.06 17.61
N GLU A 66 5.41 35.25 16.97
CA GLU A 66 4.15 34.73 17.51
C GLU A 66 4.10 33.20 17.46
N LEU A 67 4.70 32.56 16.46
CA LEU A 67 4.57 31.13 16.23
C LEU A 67 5.33 30.28 17.27
N PHE A 68 6.56 30.66 17.61
CA PHE A 68 7.43 29.90 18.52
C PHE A 68 7.05 30.11 19.99
N ILE A 69 7.13 29.04 20.78
CA ILE A 69 6.99 29.09 22.25
C ILE A 69 8.19 29.80 22.87
N ASP A 70 9.40 29.41 22.44
CA ASP A 70 10.65 29.93 22.96
C ASP A 70 11.27 30.86 21.92
N GLN A 71 11.18 32.17 22.16
CA GLN A 71 11.70 33.17 21.24
C GLN A 71 13.23 33.22 21.32
N LYS A 72 13.89 32.90 20.21
CA LYS A 72 15.33 33.09 20.04
C LYS A 72 15.60 34.05 18.91
N ASN A 73 16.57 34.93 19.12
CA ASN A 73 17.13 35.74 18.04
C ASN A 73 17.80 34.80 17.04
N TYR A 74 17.37 34.86 15.78
CA TYR A 74 17.98 34.13 14.68
C TYR A 74 18.80 35.07 13.80
N LYS A 75 19.80 34.52 13.12
CA LYS A 75 20.64 35.30 12.20
C LYS A 75 19.88 35.58 10.91
N LYS A 76 19.88 36.83 10.46
CA LYS A 76 19.35 37.23 9.15
C LYS A 76 20.42 37.06 8.08
N ILE A 77 20.68 35.81 7.72
CA ILE A 77 21.80 35.44 6.82
C ILE A 77 21.73 36.20 5.49
N VAL A 78 20.52 36.40 4.92
CA VAL A 78 20.36 37.13 3.66
C VAL A 78 20.70 38.61 3.84
N SER A 79 20.20 39.25 4.90
CA SER A 79 20.52 40.65 5.24
C SER A 79 22.02 40.85 5.54
N GLU A 80 22.65 39.95 6.30
CA GLU A 80 24.09 39.98 6.59
C GLU A 80 24.94 39.86 5.32
N LEU A 81 24.63 38.88 4.46
CA LEU A 81 25.32 38.69 3.18
C LEU A 81 25.12 39.89 2.23
N TRP A 82 23.97 40.55 2.32
CA TRP A 82 23.68 41.78 1.58
C TRP A 82 24.60 42.92 1.95
N LEU A 83 24.71 43.17 3.26
CA LEU A 83 25.53 44.23 3.81
C LEU A 83 27.01 43.97 3.52
N ALA A 84 27.43 42.70 3.57
CA ALA A 84 28.80 42.29 3.25
C ALA A 84 29.24 42.59 1.80
N GLN A 85 28.31 42.78 0.86
CA GLN A 85 28.66 43.20 -0.52
C GLN A 85 29.05 44.69 -0.61
N GLY A 86 28.94 45.47 0.48
CA GLY A 86 29.30 46.88 0.52
C GLY A 86 28.36 47.79 -0.26
N ARG A 87 28.87 48.94 -0.73
CA ARG A 87 28.14 49.89 -1.57
C ARG A 87 28.18 49.44 -3.03
N GLY A 88 27.05 49.51 -3.72
CA GLY A 88 26.97 49.12 -5.13
C GLY A 88 25.54 48.97 -5.62
N ASP A 89 25.40 48.49 -6.85
CA ASP A 89 24.13 48.25 -7.53
C ASP A 89 23.32 47.16 -6.81
N GLY A 90 22.11 47.51 -6.34
CA GLY A 90 21.25 46.60 -5.60
C GLY A 90 20.91 45.32 -6.36
N ILE A 91 20.73 45.34 -7.67
CA ILE A 91 20.41 44.11 -8.43
C ILE A 91 21.61 43.16 -8.47
N ILE A 92 22.83 43.71 -8.61
CA ILE A 92 24.05 42.90 -8.63
C ILE A 92 24.26 42.26 -7.26
N LYS A 93 24.09 43.04 -6.18
CA LYS A 93 24.10 42.51 -4.82
C LYS A 93 23.08 41.36 -4.67
N SER A 94 21.85 41.47 -5.22
CA SER A 94 20.77 40.44 -5.17
C SER A 94 21.24 39.18 -5.82
N SER A 95 21.80 39.31 -7.01
CA SER A 95 22.32 38.17 -7.75
C SER A 95 23.43 37.46 -6.97
N ILE A 96 24.34 38.19 -6.33
CA ILE A 96 25.45 37.60 -5.57
C ILE A 96 24.95 36.89 -4.31
N VAL A 97 23.97 37.46 -3.60
CA VAL A 97 23.39 36.80 -2.43
C VAL A 97 22.62 35.55 -2.85
N ASP A 98 21.79 35.61 -3.90
CA ASP A 98 21.09 34.43 -4.44
C ASP A 98 22.06 33.31 -4.83
N LEU A 99 23.23 33.63 -5.40
CA LEU A 99 24.28 32.65 -5.73
C LEU A 99 24.85 31.93 -4.50
N ARG A 100 24.74 32.53 -3.30
CA ARG A 100 25.24 31.97 -2.03
C ARG A 100 24.15 31.34 -1.17
N THR A 101 22.88 31.72 -1.38
CA THR A 101 21.76 31.27 -0.56
C THR A 101 20.75 30.46 -1.38
N TYR A 102 19.89 31.13 -2.13
CA TYR A 102 18.73 30.55 -2.81
C TYR A 102 19.11 29.53 -3.89
N LEU A 103 20.10 29.84 -4.73
CA LEU A 103 20.51 28.95 -5.82
C LEU A 103 21.05 27.60 -5.32
N PRO A 104 22.07 27.55 -4.43
CA PRO A 104 22.61 26.27 -3.97
C PRO A 104 21.69 25.52 -2.99
N ASN A 105 20.94 26.21 -2.13
CA ASN A 105 20.17 25.58 -1.06
C ASN A 105 18.70 25.30 -1.41
N ASP A 106 18.20 25.81 -2.53
CA ASP A 106 16.84 25.53 -3.00
C ASP A 106 16.89 24.97 -4.43
N MET A 107 17.17 25.83 -5.43
CA MET A 107 16.97 25.48 -6.84
C MET A 107 17.86 24.32 -7.34
N LEU A 108 19.16 24.34 -7.03
CA LEU A 108 20.09 23.29 -7.47
C LEU A 108 19.87 22.00 -6.68
N TYR A 109 19.72 22.11 -5.36
CA TYR A 109 19.50 20.97 -4.47
C TYR A 109 18.19 20.23 -4.79
N TYR A 110 17.09 20.97 -4.90
CA TYR A 110 15.77 20.43 -5.26
C TYR A 110 15.80 19.79 -6.65
N GLY A 111 16.40 20.47 -7.64
CA GLY A 111 16.49 19.97 -9.01
C GLY A 111 17.31 18.67 -9.09
N ASP A 112 18.44 18.62 -8.41
CA ASP A 112 19.32 17.46 -8.38
C ASP A 112 18.63 16.24 -7.77
N ILE A 113 18.09 16.36 -6.55
CA ILE A 113 17.39 15.26 -5.86
C ILE A 113 16.24 14.71 -6.70
N MET A 114 15.40 15.59 -7.23
CA MET A 114 14.22 15.18 -8.00
C MET A 114 14.60 14.52 -9.33
N SER A 115 15.64 15.02 -9.99
CA SER A 115 16.10 14.46 -11.27
C SER A 115 16.81 13.12 -11.10
N MET A 116 17.72 13.02 -10.13
CA MET A 116 18.46 11.78 -9.85
C MET A 116 17.57 10.68 -9.30
N ALA A 117 16.53 11.01 -8.53
CA ALA A 117 15.48 10.05 -8.12
C ALA A 117 14.76 9.38 -9.29
N ASN A 118 14.84 9.97 -10.49
CA ASN A 118 14.23 9.46 -11.72
C ASN A 118 15.28 9.14 -12.80
N ALA A 119 16.55 8.95 -12.42
CA ALA A 119 17.68 8.66 -13.32
C ALA A 119 17.87 9.71 -14.45
N PHE A 120 17.45 10.95 -14.23
CA PHE A 120 17.69 12.07 -15.14
C PHE A 120 18.85 12.93 -14.64
N GLU A 121 19.82 13.21 -15.52
CA GLU A 121 20.88 14.18 -15.22
C GLU A 121 20.53 15.56 -15.80
N VAL A 122 20.25 16.54 -14.93
CA VAL A 122 19.94 17.91 -15.35
C VAL A 122 21.23 18.72 -15.47
N ARG A 123 21.40 19.42 -16.60
CA ARG A 123 22.55 20.31 -16.86
C ARG A 123 22.16 21.78 -16.69
N PHE A 124 23.04 22.55 -16.05
CA PHE A 124 22.84 23.98 -15.78
C PHE A 124 23.90 24.83 -16.52
N PRO A 125 23.82 25.00 -17.84
CA PRO A 125 24.87 25.68 -18.60
C PRO A 125 25.03 27.17 -18.26
N LEU A 126 24.01 27.82 -17.67
CA LEU A 126 24.06 29.25 -17.32
C LEU A 126 24.72 29.54 -15.98
N ILE A 127 25.11 28.51 -15.20
CA ILE A 127 25.82 28.68 -13.92
C ILE A 127 27.33 28.45 -14.07
N ASP A 128 27.85 28.39 -15.29
CA ASP A 128 29.30 28.37 -15.50
C ASP A 128 29.93 29.61 -14.85
N HIS A 129 31.01 29.41 -14.09
CA HIS A 129 31.65 30.47 -13.33
C HIS A 129 32.07 31.67 -14.20
N LYS A 130 32.49 31.45 -15.45
CA LYS A 130 32.87 32.54 -16.38
C LYS A 130 31.65 33.37 -16.78
N ILE A 131 30.51 32.72 -16.98
CA ILE A 131 29.25 33.42 -17.27
C ILE A 131 28.82 34.22 -16.04
N ILE A 132 28.90 33.63 -14.86
CA ILE A 132 28.54 34.31 -13.60
C ILE A 132 29.43 35.53 -13.38
N GLU A 133 30.77 35.39 -13.44
CA GLU A 133 31.75 36.46 -13.28
C GLU A 133 31.54 37.59 -14.29
N PHE A 134 31.32 37.25 -15.57
CA PHE A 134 31.01 38.23 -16.58
C PHE A 134 29.70 38.97 -16.24
N MET A 135 28.64 38.24 -15.93
CA MET A 135 27.34 38.85 -15.64
C MET A 135 27.40 39.73 -14.40
N THR A 136 28.15 39.37 -13.34
CA THR A 136 28.30 40.20 -12.13
C THR A 136 29.19 41.42 -12.34
N SER A 137 30.03 41.44 -13.37
CA SER A 137 30.85 42.59 -13.74
C SER A 137 30.12 43.68 -14.54
N ILE A 138 29.03 43.34 -15.23
CA ILE A 138 28.30 44.29 -16.09
C ILE A 138 27.19 45.04 -15.34
N LYS A 139 26.92 46.28 -15.77
CA LYS A 139 25.87 47.13 -15.20
C LYS A 139 24.48 46.49 -15.29
N SER A 140 23.62 46.71 -14.29
CA SER A 140 22.28 46.13 -14.25
C SER A 140 21.36 46.53 -15.40
N GLU A 141 21.64 47.65 -16.08
CA GLU A 141 20.91 48.07 -17.29
C GLU A 141 20.99 47.05 -18.44
N TYR A 142 22.03 46.21 -18.48
CA TYR A 142 22.14 45.12 -19.45
C TYR A 142 21.34 43.88 -19.02
N ARG A 143 21.01 43.77 -17.73
CA ARG A 143 20.19 42.67 -17.17
C ARG A 143 18.70 43.00 -17.27
N ILE A 144 18.35 44.24 -16.92
CA ILE A 144 16.99 44.77 -16.90
C ILE A 144 16.98 46.16 -17.54
N LYS A 145 16.19 46.34 -18.61
CA LYS A 145 16.08 47.63 -19.31
C LYS A 145 14.62 47.95 -19.60
N ASN A 146 14.15 49.14 -19.21
CA ASN A 146 12.78 49.61 -19.46
C ASN A 146 11.68 48.61 -19.06
N GLY A 147 11.85 47.92 -17.92
CA GLY A 147 10.92 46.89 -17.43
C GLY A 147 11.11 45.50 -18.08
N GLU A 148 11.95 45.38 -19.11
CA GLU A 148 12.29 44.10 -19.72
C GLU A 148 13.37 43.37 -18.93
N THR A 149 13.05 42.18 -18.42
CA THR A 149 14.00 41.27 -17.75
C THR A 149 14.74 40.39 -18.76
N LYS A 150 15.92 39.89 -18.36
CA LYS A 150 16.81 39.07 -19.21
C LYS A 150 17.21 39.80 -20.51
N TYR A 151 17.37 41.12 -20.44
CA TYR A 151 17.51 41.98 -21.62
C TYR A 151 18.67 41.55 -22.54
N LEU A 152 19.88 41.40 -22.00
CA LEU A 152 21.05 40.98 -22.78
C LEU A 152 20.86 39.59 -23.42
N ILE A 153 20.38 38.60 -22.65
CA ILE A 153 20.12 37.25 -23.17
C ILE A 153 19.10 37.29 -24.30
N LYS A 154 18.02 38.07 -24.14
CA LYS A 154 17.01 38.21 -25.18
C LYS A 154 17.56 38.86 -26.45
N LYS A 155 18.41 39.87 -26.31
CA LYS A 155 19.10 40.49 -27.44
C LYS A 155 20.04 39.52 -28.15
N LEU A 156 20.80 38.72 -27.41
CA LEU A 156 21.74 37.73 -27.95
C LEU A 156 21.05 36.58 -28.69
N LEU A 157 19.87 36.15 -28.20
CA LEU A 157 19.10 35.05 -28.77
C LEU A 157 18.07 35.49 -29.80
N LYS A 158 17.87 36.81 -29.99
CA LYS A 158 17.00 37.34 -31.03
C LYS A 158 17.42 36.79 -32.40
N ASN A 159 16.45 36.34 -33.18
CA ASN A 159 16.64 35.68 -34.48
C ASN A 159 17.41 34.34 -34.44
N LYS A 160 17.81 33.84 -33.25
CA LYS A 160 18.42 32.50 -33.09
C LYS A 160 17.42 31.46 -32.58
N ILE A 161 16.36 31.90 -31.93
CA ILE A 161 15.25 31.06 -31.47
C ILE A 161 13.90 31.71 -31.80
N PRO A 162 12.81 30.94 -31.90
CA PRO A 162 11.47 31.49 -32.14
C PRO A 162 11.08 32.56 -31.13
N ASP A 163 10.48 33.66 -31.61
CA ASP A 163 10.02 34.78 -30.76
C ASP A 163 9.04 34.33 -29.67
N ARG A 164 8.25 33.29 -29.93
CA ARG A 164 7.35 32.69 -28.93
C ARG A 164 8.09 32.12 -27.71
N ILE A 165 9.31 31.62 -27.90
CA ILE A 165 10.15 31.08 -26.81
C ILE A 165 10.86 32.24 -26.11
N LEU A 166 11.43 33.17 -26.90
CA LEU A 166 12.15 34.34 -26.40
C LEU A 166 11.29 35.24 -25.50
N ASN A 167 10.02 35.42 -25.89
CA ASN A 167 9.05 36.28 -25.21
C ASN A 167 8.09 35.54 -24.28
N LYS A 168 8.29 34.23 -24.07
CA LYS A 168 7.48 33.43 -23.15
C LYS A 168 7.56 34.03 -21.74
N LYS A 169 6.41 34.23 -21.09
CA LYS A 169 6.38 34.64 -19.67
C LYS A 169 7.10 33.58 -18.83
N LYS A 170 7.94 34.01 -17.89
CA LYS A 170 8.63 33.10 -16.96
C LYS A 170 7.57 32.38 -16.13
N LEU A 171 7.49 31.07 -16.27
CA LEU A 171 6.74 30.21 -15.36
C LEU A 171 7.67 29.85 -14.21
N GLY A 172 7.17 29.95 -12.98
CA GLY A 172 7.88 29.45 -11.80
C GLY A 172 7.85 27.93 -11.78
N LEU A 173 8.76 27.32 -11.02
CA LEU A 173 8.75 25.89 -10.71
C LEU A 173 8.08 25.61 -9.35
N ASN A 174 7.28 26.56 -8.85
CA ASN A 174 6.65 26.41 -7.56
C ASN A 174 5.48 25.43 -7.69
N PRO A 175 5.44 24.36 -6.88
CA PRO A 175 4.28 23.49 -6.83
C PRO A 175 3.05 24.30 -6.38
N PRO A 176 1.85 23.98 -6.89
CA PRO A 176 0.62 24.67 -6.52
C PRO A 176 0.15 24.22 -5.12
N MET A 177 0.95 24.50 -4.09
CA MET A 177 0.76 23.99 -2.72
C MET A 177 -0.61 24.33 -2.15
N GLY A 178 -1.13 25.52 -2.45
CA GLY A 178 -2.48 25.89 -2.01
C GLY A 178 -3.59 24.99 -2.60
N ILE A 179 -3.43 24.54 -3.85
CA ILE A 179 -4.37 23.62 -4.49
C ILE A 179 -4.19 22.21 -3.90
N TRP A 180 -2.95 21.75 -3.76
CA TRP A 180 -2.68 20.41 -3.24
C TRP A 180 -3.10 20.25 -1.78
N LEU A 181 -2.78 21.20 -0.91
CA LEU A 181 -3.17 21.16 0.51
C LEU A 181 -4.68 21.32 0.75
N LYS A 182 -5.44 21.80 -0.24
CA LYS A 182 -6.92 21.81 -0.20
C LYS A 182 -7.51 20.47 -0.65
N ASN A 183 -6.80 19.75 -1.51
CA ASN A 183 -7.28 18.55 -2.19
C ASN A 183 -6.45 17.33 -1.77
N ASP A 184 -5.55 16.88 -2.66
CA ASP A 184 -4.83 15.60 -2.55
C ASP A 184 -3.97 15.46 -1.28
N LEU A 185 -3.44 16.57 -0.76
CA LEU A 185 -2.57 16.62 0.41
C LEU A 185 -3.28 17.14 1.67
N LYS A 186 -4.61 17.30 1.65
CA LYS A 186 -5.38 17.83 2.79
C LYS A 186 -5.16 17.03 4.08
N GLY A 187 -4.99 15.70 3.96
CA GLY A 187 -4.75 14.81 5.09
C GLY A 187 -3.49 15.16 5.89
N LEU A 188 -2.44 15.67 5.23
CA LEU A 188 -1.17 16.00 5.88
C LEU A 188 -1.32 17.08 6.95
N ILE A 189 -2.24 18.04 6.76
CA ILE A 189 -2.50 19.08 7.76
C ILE A 189 -2.97 18.44 9.07
N GLY A 190 -3.90 17.49 9.00
CA GLY A 190 -4.43 16.80 10.17
C GLY A 190 -3.42 15.86 10.82
N GLU A 191 -2.56 15.22 10.02
CA GLU A 191 -1.56 14.28 10.51
C GLU A 191 -0.35 14.96 11.18
N TYR A 192 0.16 16.02 10.57
CA TYR A 192 1.40 16.67 10.99
C TYR A 192 1.16 17.85 11.91
N LEU A 193 0.03 18.57 11.75
CA LEU A 193 -0.26 19.81 12.47
C LEU A 193 -1.49 19.69 13.38
N SER A 194 -1.84 18.48 13.82
CA SER A 194 -2.82 18.29 14.89
C SER A 194 -2.38 18.98 16.19
N ARG A 195 -3.34 19.27 17.07
CA ARG A 195 -3.04 19.78 18.42
C ARG A 195 -1.98 18.94 19.12
N GLU A 196 -2.19 17.63 19.14
CA GLU A 196 -1.28 16.69 19.79
C GLU A 196 0.12 16.75 19.18
N SER A 197 0.24 16.70 17.84
CA SER A 197 1.54 16.75 17.14
C SER A 197 2.30 18.03 17.47
N VAL A 198 1.63 19.18 17.37
CA VAL A 198 2.22 20.51 17.62
C VAL A 198 2.63 20.69 19.08
N GLU A 199 1.74 20.34 20.01
CA GLU A 199 2.01 20.49 21.45
C GLU A 199 3.10 19.54 21.92
N LYS A 200 3.12 18.30 21.41
CA LYS A 200 4.16 17.32 21.70
C LYS A 200 5.54 17.75 21.20
N ARG A 201 5.60 18.37 20.02
CA ARG A 201 6.86 18.91 19.49
C ARG A 201 7.41 20.01 20.40
N GLY A 202 6.53 20.76 21.06
CA GLY A 202 6.91 21.77 22.06
C GLY A 202 7.62 23.00 21.49
N LEU A 203 7.60 23.20 20.16
CA LEU A 203 8.22 24.34 19.50
C LEU A 203 7.25 25.49 19.24
N PHE A 204 5.97 25.19 19.01
CA PHE A 204 5.01 26.16 18.51
C PHE A 204 3.76 26.26 19.38
N HIS A 205 3.21 27.47 19.49
CA HIS A 205 1.89 27.66 20.07
C HIS A 205 0.83 27.11 19.12
N TYR A 206 0.15 26.03 19.50
CA TYR A 206 -0.91 25.43 18.66
C TYR A 206 -1.99 26.43 18.26
N LYS A 207 -2.33 27.39 19.13
CA LYS A 207 -3.27 28.47 18.80
C LYS A 207 -2.86 29.24 17.53
N ASN A 208 -1.56 29.50 17.36
CA ASN A 208 -1.04 30.27 16.25
C ASN A 208 -0.88 29.40 14.99
N VAL A 209 -0.48 28.13 15.14
CA VAL A 209 -0.54 27.14 14.04
C VAL A 209 -1.97 26.99 13.54
N LYS A 210 -2.95 26.89 14.44
CA LYS A 210 -4.37 26.80 14.10
C LYS A 210 -4.86 28.03 13.35
N LYS A 211 -4.47 29.25 13.77
CA LYS A 211 -4.80 30.49 13.04
C LYS A 211 -4.28 30.46 11.61
N ILE A 212 -3.05 29.98 11.39
CA ILE A 212 -2.46 29.81 10.05
C ILE A 212 -3.31 28.86 9.20
N ILE A 213 -3.76 27.73 9.77
CA ILE A 213 -4.61 26.75 9.08
C ILE A 213 -5.99 27.34 8.77
N ASP A 214 -6.60 28.05 9.72
CA ASP A 214 -7.94 28.63 9.56
C ASP A 214 -7.92 29.76 8.50
N ASP A 215 -6.88 30.60 8.49
CA ASP A 215 -6.70 31.66 7.48
C ASP A 215 -6.53 31.05 6.06
N PHE A 216 -5.86 29.89 5.94
CA PHE A 216 -5.75 29.13 4.68
C PHE A 216 -7.08 28.55 4.23
N GLN A 217 -7.77 27.84 5.12
CA GLN A 217 -9.02 27.14 4.80
C GLN A 217 -10.16 28.12 4.45
N SER A 218 -10.16 29.29 5.08
CA SER A 218 -11.15 30.35 4.82
C SER A 218 -10.83 31.23 3.61
N ASN A 219 -9.70 30.99 2.90
CA ASN A 219 -9.20 31.84 1.81
C ASN A 219 -8.94 33.30 2.22
N LYS A 220 -8.70 33.55 3.50
CA LYS A 220 -8.43 34.89 4.03
C LYS A 220 -6.99 35.32 3.74
N LYS A 221 -6.04 34.40 3.88
CA LYS A 221 -4.61 34.59 3.56
C LYS A 221 -4.06 33.31 2.93
N ASP A 222 -3.25 33.42 1.89
CA ASP A 222 -2.52 32.26 1.37
C ASP A 222 -1.33 31.94 2.27
N THR A 223 -1.58 31.09 3.27
CA THR A 223 -0.57 30.55 4.19
C THR A 223 -0.15 29.12 3.82
N SER A 224 -0.39 28.69 2.58
CA SER A 224 -0.07 27.33 2.12
C SER A 224 1.39 26.95 2.31
N LEU A 225 2.32 27.87 2.03
CA LEU A 225 3.75 27.64 2.20
C LEU A 225 4.17 27.68 3.68
N ASN A 226 3.46 28.41 4.55
CA ASN A 226 3.68 28.35 5.99
C ASN A 226 3.30 26.96 6.52
N ILE A 227 2.12 26.46 6.13
CA ILE A 227 1.65 25.12 6.46
C ILE A 227 2.64 24.07 5.97
N TRP A 228 3.06 24.16 4.70
CA TRP A 228 4.03 23.23 4.14
C TRP A 228 5.37 23.27 4.87
N SER A 229 5.88 24.46 5.21
CA SER A 229 7.13 24.60 5.97
C SER A 229 7.04 23.92 7.34
N LEU A 230 5.89 24.02 8.02
CA LEU A 230 5.66 23.35 9.30
C LEU A 230 5.59 21.83 9.14
N ILE A 231 4.93 21.33 8.09
CA ILE A 231 4.87 19.90 7.78
C ILE A 231 6.27 19.35 7.50
N VAL A 232 7.04 20.00 6.64
CA VAL A 232 8.41 19.60 6.29
C VAL A 232 9.31 19.62 7.52
N LEU A 233 9.18 20.63 8.39
CA LEU A 233 9.94 20.69 9.62
C LEU A 233 9.59 19.56 10.59
N GLU A 234 8.29 19.29 10.78
CA GLU A 234 7.84 18.16 11.63
C GLU A 234 8.32 16.82 11.07
N GLU A 235 8.25 16.62 9.75
CA GLU A 235 8.79 15.42 9.10
C GLU A 235 10.30 15.30 9.29
N TRP A 236 11.04 16.40 9.17
CA TRP A 236 12.46 16.41 9.45
C TRP A 236 12.76 16.02 10.91
N PHE A 237 12.02 16.56 11.88
CA PHE A 237 12.18 16.12 13.27
C PHE A 237 11.89 14.63 13.44
N ARG A 238 10.79 14.12 12.85
CA ARG A 238 10.42 12.71 12.89
C ARG A 238 11.52 11.80 12.32
N GLN A 239 12.17 12.21 11.24
CA GLN A 239 13.23 11.43 10.59
C GLN A 239 14.57 11.53 11.33
N TYR A 240 15.00 12.73 11.70
CA TYR A 240 16.40 12.99 12.06
C TYR A 240 16.65 13.22 13.55
N ILE A 241 15.67 13.72 14.31
CA ILE A 241 15.82 14.03 15.74
C ILE A 241 15.14 12.97 16.59
N ASP A 242 13.89 12.66 16.27
CA ASP A 242 13.13 11.63 16.97
C ASP A 242 13.75 10.25 16.77
N LYS A 243 14.73 10.13 15.84
CA LYS A 243 15.52 8.93 15.49
C LYS A 243 14.75 7.68 15.89
N LYS A 244 13.69 7.41 15.14
CA LYS A 244 13.35 6.03 14.91
C LYS A 244 14.56 5.46 14.17
N GLU A 245 15.32 4.56 14.80
CA GLU A 245 15.97 3.47 14.05
C GLU A 245 15.06 3.12 12.88
N ASN A 246 15.60 2.87 11.68
CA ASN A 246 14.82 2.34 10.57
C ASN A 246 13.94 1.17 11.03
N LYS A 247 12.73 1.54 11.41
CA LYS A 247 11.63 0.74 11.92
C LYS A 247 10.46 1.31 11.18
N SER A 248 10.21 0.73 10.01
CA SER A 248 8.87 0.29 9.65
C SER A 248 8.32 -0.70 10.70
N MET A 249 8.40 -0.38 11.99
CA MET A 249 7.81 -1.15 13.07
C MET A 249 7.00 -0.20 13.94
N ASN A 250 5.72 -0.55 14.03
CA ASN A 250 4.77 -0.11 15.02
C ASN A 250 5.43 0.20 16.36
N LYS A 251 5.00 1.30 16.99
CA LYS A 251 5.50 1.72 18.32
C LYS A 251 5.15 0.74 19.46
N ASN A 252 4.55 -0.41 19.14
CA ASN A 252 4.26 -1.54 20.03
C ASN A 252 4.57 -2.88 19.32
N TYR A 253 5.77 -3.08 18.73
CA TYR A 253 6.06 -4.40 18.15
C TYR A 253 6.03 -5.48 19.24
N GLN A 254 5.03 -6.34 19.18
CA GLN A 254 4.79 -7.42 20.13
C GLN A 254 4.46 -8.70 19.38
N ILE A 255 5.09 -9.81 19.78
CA ILE A 255 4.77 -11.17 19.34
C ILE A 255 3.99 -11.85 20.46
N CYS A 256 2.96 -12.62 20.10
CA CYS A 256 2.20 -13.42 21.05
C CYS A 256 3.11 -14.33 21.87
N THR A 257 2.81 -14.50 23.15
CA THR A 257 3.51 -15.43 24.03
C THR A 257 3.16 -16.90 23.76
N ASN A 258 1.96 -17.18 23.26
CA ASN A 258 1.49 -18.54 22.94
C ASN A 258 1.73 -18.98 21.49
N CYS A 259 1.85 -18.06 20.54
CA CYS A 259 2.08 -18.37 19.12
C CYS A 259 3.11 -17.41 18.52
N VAL A 260 3.13 -17.24 17.20
CA VAL A 260 4.05 -16.34 16.48
C VAL A 260 3.34 -15.23 15.71
N MET A 261 2.02 -15.07 15.91
CA MET A 261 1.31 -13.86 15.46
C MET A 261 1.83 -12.64 16.20
N ASP A 262 1.91 -11.52 15.50
CA ASP A 262 2.47 -10.28 16.01
C ASP A 262 1.71 -9.07 15.47
N THR A 263 2.15 -7.88 15.87
CA THR A 263 1.56 -6.59 15.43
C THR A 263 1.72 -6.22 13.95
N THR A 264 2.17 -7.15 13.10
CA THR A 264 1.99 -7.01 11.64
C THR A 264 0.55 -7.29 11.21
N ASP A 265 -0.25 -7.94 12.05
CA ASP A 265 -1.72 -7.87 12.01
C ASP A 265 -2.14 -6.58 12.73
N SER A 266 -2.63 -5.59 11.97
CA SER A 266 -2.95 -4.26 12.52
C SER A 266 -4.11 -4.24 13.51
N LYS A 267 -4.90 -5.32 13.60
CA LYS A 267 -6.04 -5.43 14.51
C LYS A 267 -5.81 -6.45 15.64
N ILE A 268 -4.61 -7.02 15.75
CA ILE A 268 -4.31 -7.99 16.80
C ILE A 268 -4.42 -7.34 18.18
N GLU A 269 -5.00 -8.06 19.13
CA GLU A 269 -5.13 -7.59 20.52
C GLU A 269 -4.46 -8.59 21.46
N PHE A 270 -3.72 -8.10 22.45
CA PHE A 270 -3.06 -8.92 23.47
C PHE A 270 -3.74 -8.73 24.84
N ASP A 271 -3.77 -9.77 25.69
CA ASP A 271 -4.10 -9.61 27.10
C ASP A 271 -2.88 -9.18 27.93
N GLU A 272 -3.09 -9.05 29.25
CA GLU A 272 -2.07 -8.78 30.25
C GLU A 272 -0.89 -9.77 30.25
N ASN A 273 -1.09 -11.00 29.76
CA ASN A 273 -0.06 -12.04 29.65
C ASN A 273 0.59 -12.07 28.25
N GLY A 274 0.25 -11.12 27.38
CA GLY A 274 0.76 -11.04 26.02
C GLY A 274 0.22 -12.11 25.08
N VAL A 275 -0.90 -12.77 25.39
CA VAL A 275 -1.54 -13.76 24.52
C VAL A 275 -2.47 -13.04 23.55
N CYS A 276 -2.31 -13.29 22.25
CA CYS A 276 -3.14 -12.67 21.23
C CYS A 276 -4.56 -13.24 21.18
N ASP A 277 -5.49 -12.42 20.71
CA ASP A 277 -6.90 -12.75 20.55
C ASP A 277 -7.15 -13.95 19.63
N HIS A 278 -6.29 -14.18 18.62
CA HIS A 278 -6.30 -15.41 17.81
C HIS A 278 -6.18 -16.67 18.67
N CYS A 279 -5.18 -16.72 19.58
CA CYS A 279 -5.00 -17.84 20.50
C CYS A 279 -6.17 -17.97 21.47
N ARG A 280 -6.68 -16.84 22.00
CA ARG A 280 -7.83 -16.85 22.92
C ARG A 280 -9.08 -17.41 22.25
N THR A 281 -9.37 -17.00 21.01
CA THR A 281 -10.47 -17.56 20.21
C THR A 281 -10.30 -19.06 19.97
N PHE A 282 -9.08 -19.53 19.70
CA PHE A 282 -8.84 -20.96 19.57
C PHE A 282 -9.21 -21.73 20.85
N TYR A 283 -8.70 -21.31 22.02
CA TYR A 283 -8.98 -22.01 23.28
C TYR A 283 -10.43 -21.88 23.75
N ARG A 284 -11.08 -20.74 23.48
CA ARG A 284 -12.46 -20.49 23.90
C ARG A 284 -13.48 -21.17 22.98
N ASP A 285 -13.31 -21.04 21.67
CA ASP A 285 -14.38 -21.34 20.70
C ASP A 285 -14.11 -22.60 19.85
N ILE A 286 -12.84 -22.85 19.51
CA ILE A 286 -12.46 -23.94 18.59
C ILE A 286 -12.16 -25.22 19.37
N LYS A 287 -11.13 -25.21 20.24
CA LYS A 287 -10.63 -26.39 20.94
C LYS A 287 -11.72 -27.17 21.70
N PRO A 288 -12.68 -26.54 22.42
CA PRO A 288 -13.71 -27.29 23.14
C PRO A 288 -14.72 -28.02 22.24
N ASN A 289 -14.87 -27.57 20.99
CA ASN A 289 -15.82 -28.12 20.01
C ASN A 289 -15.12 -28.93 18.90
N TRP A 290 -13.80 -29.12 19.01
CA TRP A 290 -13.00 -29.81 18.00
C TRP A 290 -12.71 -31.23 18.48
N HIS A 291 -13.56 -32.17 18.04
CA HIS A 291 -13.49 -33.57 18.43
C HIS A 291 -12.85 -34.40 17.31
N THR A 292 -11.60 -34.79 17.52
CA THR A 292 -10.82 -35.61 16.58
C THR A 292 -10.69 -37.07 17.02
N ASP A 293 -11.33 -37.44 18.12
CA ASP A 293 -11.34 -38.77 18.71
C ASP A 293 -12.46 -39.65 18.14
N GLU A 294 -12.80 -40.74 18.83
CA GLU A 294 -13.90 -41.65 18.46
C GLU A 294 -15.25 -40.95 18.32
N THR A 295 -15.49 -39.85 19.02
CA THR A 295 -16.71 -39.04 18.87
C THR A 295 -16.73 -38.34 17.52
N GLY A 296 -15.60 -37.73 17.14
CA GLY A 296 -15.43 -37.15 15.81
C GLY A 296 -15.62 -38.19 14.71
N PHE A 297 -14.96 -39.33 14.84
CA PHE A 297 -15.05 -40.43 13.88
C PHE A 297 -16.48 -40.96 13.71
N ARG A 298 -17.24 -41.11 14.81
CA ARG A 298 -18.66 -41.51 14.76
C ARG A 298 -19.51 -40.47 14.02
N GLU A 299 -19.26 -39.18 14.26
CA GLU A 299 -20.03 -38.11 13.62
C GLU A 299 -19.77 -38.06 12.11
N ILE A 300 -18.50 -38.06 11.69
CA ILE A 300 -18.17 -38.04 10.25
C ILE A 300 -18.62 -39.32 9.54
N SER A 301 -18.58 -40.47 10.22
CA SER A 301 -19.11 -41.72 9.68
C SER A 301 -20.63 -41.65 9.45
N ARG A 302 -21.37 -41.01 10.37
CA ARG A 302 -22.81 -40.75 10.20
C ARG A 302 -23.07 -39.81 9.02
N ILE A 303 -22.27 -38.75 8.87
CA ILE A 303 -22.37 -37.82 7.74
C ILE A 303 -22.06 -38.56 6.42
N ALA A 304 -21.01 -39.37 6.38
CA ALA A 304 -20.64 -40.16 5.20
C ALA A 304 -21.75 -41.15 4.82
N LYS A 305 -22.42 -41.77 5.79
CA LYS A 305 -23.59 -42.60 5.54
C LYS A 305 -24.74 -41.78 4.91
N ASP A 306 -25.07 -40.61 5.49
CA ASP A 306 -26.10 -39.71 4.92
C ASP A 306 -25.77 -39.26 3.49
N ILE A 307 -24.49 -38.99 3.19
CA ILE A 307 -23.99 -38.66 1.86
C ILE A 307 -24.30 -39.80 0.89
N LYS A 308 -23.93 -41.05 1.24
CA LYS A 308 -24.16 -42.23 0.41
C LYS A 308 -25.65 -42.51 0.20
N ASP A 309 -26.43 -42.46 1.27
CA ASP A 309 -27.88 -42.74 1.22
C ASP A 309 -28.60 -41.76 0.28
N LYS A 310 -28.24 -40.47 0.32
CA LYS A 310 -28.80 -39.44 -0.57
C LYS A 310 -28.25 -39.47 -1.99
N ALA A 311 -27.09 -40.08 -2.20
CA ALA A 311 -26.49 -40.30 -3.50
C ALA A 311 -26.85 -41.66 -4.11
N SER A 312 -27.75 -42.42 -3.48
CA SER A 312 -28.16 -43.74 -3.97
C SER A 312 -28.58 -43.69 -5.45
N GLY A 313 -27.99 -44.59 -6.25
CA GLY A 313 -28.20 -44.65 -7.70
C GLY A 313 -27.39 -43.64 -8.53
N LYS A 314 -26.60 -42.75 -7.92
CA LYS A 314 -25.68 -41.85 -8.62
C LYS A 314 -24.28 -42.46 -8.72
N LYS A 315 -23.54 -42.05 -9.76
CA LYS A 315 -22.14 -42.45 -9.96
C LYS A 315 -21.22 -41.89 -8.86
N TYR A 316 -21.48 -40.65 -8.43
CA TYR A 316 -20.69 -39.94 -7.43
C TYR A 316 -21.56 -39.52 -6.26
N ASP A 317 -21.00 -39.58 -5.06
CA ASP A 317 -21.71 -39.22 -3.83
C ASP A 317 -21.35 -37.82 -3.30
N CYS A 318 -20.11 -37.39 -3.55
CA CYS A 318 -19.60 -36.08 -3.17
C CYS A 318 -18.60 -35.55 -4.22
N LEU A 319 -18.21 -34.28 -4.06
CA LEU A 319 -17.23 -33.60 -4.89
C LEU A 319 -16.02 -33.25 -4.02
N ILE A 320 -14.81 -33.50 -4.53
CA ILE A 320 -13.55 -33.11 -3.86
C ILE A 320 -12.68 -32.34 -4.86
N GLY A 321 -12.27 -31.14 -4.45
CA GLY A 321 -11.25 -30.36 -5.15
C GLY A 321 -9.84 -30.83 -4.79
N MET A 322 -9.02 -31.13 -5.80
CA MET A 322 -7.63 -31.56 -5.64
C MET A 322 -6.67 -30.47 -6.12
N SER A 323 -5.81 -29.98 -5.22
CA SER A 323 -4.75 -29.01 -5.55
C SER A 323 -3.38 -29.66 -5.72
N GLY A 324 -3.22 -30.94 -5.33
CA GLY A 324 -1.90 -31.58 -5.20
C GLY A 324 -1.20 -31.28 -3.86
N GLY A 325 -1.79 -30.44 -3.02
CA GLY A 325 -1.34 -30.17 -1.64
C GLY A 325 -1.64 -31.32 -0.67
N ILE A 326 -0.99 -31.31 0.50
CA ILE A 326 -1.09 -32.37 1.52
C ILE A 326 -2.52 -32.52 2.04
N ASP A 327 -3.20 -31.40 2.35
CA ASP A 327 -4.53 -31.38 2.96
C ASP A 327 -5.58 -32.07 2.08
N SER A 328 -5.67 -31.69 0.80
CA SER A 328 -6.63 -32.27 -0.16
C SER A 328 -6.29 -33.72 -0.51
N SER A 329 -5.00 -34.03 -0.64
CA SER A 329 -4.49 -35.38 -0.90
C SER A 329 -4.84 -36.38 0.19
N TYR A 330 -4.60 -36.01 1.46
CA TYR A 330 -4.92 -36.87 2.60
C TYR A 330 -6.43 -37.00 2.82
N LEU A 331 -7.19 -35.91 2.60
CA LEU A 331 -8.65 -35.96 2.61
C LEU A 331 -9.19 -36.96 1.58
N LEU A 332 -8.64 -36.99 0.37
CA LEU A 332 -9.11 -37.89 -0.68
C LEU A 332 -8.94 -39.37 -0.26
N TYR A 333 -7.80 -39.71 0.33
CA TYR A 333 -7.56 -41.03 0.93
C TYR A 333 -8.59 -41.34 2.02
N LEU A 334 -8.80 -40.44 2.99
CA LEU A 334 -9.76 -40.67 4.08
C LEU A 334 -11.19 -40.84 3.56
N ALA A 335 -11.61 -40.02 2.59
CA ALA A 335 -12.93 -40.11 1.99
C ALA A 335 -13.16 -41.49 1.33
N LYS A 336 -12.20 -41.97 0.55
CA LYS A 336 -12.30 -43.25 -0.16
C LYS A 336 -12.13 -44.45 0.77
N GLU A 337 -11.03 -44.51 1.51
CA GLU A 337 -10.60 -45.70 2.24
C GLU A 337 -11.17 -45.80 3.65
N LYS A 338 -11.44 -44.68 4.32
CA LYS A 338 -11.96 -44.66 5.70
C LYS A 338 -13.47 -44.46 5.76
N LEU A 339 -14.02 -43.61 4.90
CA LEU A 339 -15.46 -43.29 4.89
C LEU A 339 -16.24 -44.09 3.82
N GLY A 340 -15.53 -44.75 2.89
CA GLY A 340 -16.13 -45.54 1.83
C GLY A 340 -16.94 -44.71 0.84
N LEU A 341 -16.56 -43.44 0.63
CA LEU A 341 -17.20 -42.53 -0.33
C LEU A 341 -16.62 -42.74 -1.74
N ASN A 342 -17.39 -42.37 -2.76
CA ASN A 342 -17.00 -42.38 -4.15
C ASN A 342 -17.04 -40.96 -4.75
N PRO A 343 -16.03 -40.12 -4.43
CA PRO A 343 -16.01 -38.73 -4.85
C PRO A 343 -15.80 -38.59 -6.35
N LEU A 344 -16.46 -37.60 -6.96
CA LEU A 344 -15.96 -36.99 -8.18
C LEU A 344 -14.75 -36.13 -7.80
N VAL A 345 -13.57 -36.52 -8.29
CA VAL A 345 -12.35 -35.75 -8.07
C VAL A 345 -12.24 -34.71 -9.16
N PHE A 346 -12.02 -33.46 -8.76
CA PHE A 346 -11.90 -32.38 -9.70
C PHE A 346 -10.68 -31.51 -9.41
N HIS A 347 -10.00 -31.10 -10.47
CA HIS A 347 -8.82 -30.24 -10.44
C HIS A 347 -9.09 -29.04 -11.35
N ILE A 348 -8.63 -27.87 -10.94
CA ILE A 348 -8.68 -26.67 -11.78
C ILE A 348 -7.26 -26.27 -12.12
N ASP A 349 -7.00 -26.12 -13.40
CA ASP A 349 -5.78 -25.50 -13.89
C ASP A 349 -6.03 -24.01 -14.14
N GLY A 350 -5.49 -23.18 -13.23
CA GLY A 350 -5.44 -21.72 -13.36
C GLY A 350 -4.24 -21.23 -14.18
N GLY A 351 -3.40 -22.14 -14.67
CA GLY A 351 -2.19 -21.85 -15.45
C GLY A 351 -0.90 -21.81 -14.63
N TRP A 352 -0.91 -22.08 -13.33
CA TRP A 352 0.26 -21.90 -12.44
C TRP A 352 0.74 -23.17 -11.73
N ASN A 353 0.18 -24.34 -12.08
CA ASN A 353 0.54 -25.62 -11.47
C ASN A 353 2.02 -25.98 -11.69
N THR A 354 2.66 -26.56 -10.68
CA THR A 354 3.98 -27.19 -10.84
C THR A 354 3.88 -28.62 -11.34
N GLU A 355 4.97 -29.17 -11.86
CA GLU A 355 5.05 -30.57 -12.29
C GLU A 355 4.80 -31.55 -11.13
N GLU A 356 5.28 -31.20 -9.93
CA GLU A 356 5.06 -31.98 -8.71
C GLU A 356 3.57 -32.00 -8.33
N SER A 357 2.86 -30.89 -8.51
CA SER A 357 1.41 -30.83 -8.28
C SER A 357 0.66 -31.77 -9.20
N THR A 358 0.93 -31.70 -10.50
CA THR A 358 0.30 -32.58 -11.49
C THR A 358 0.63 -34.05 -11.21
N HIS A 359 1.89 -34.36 -10.86
CA HIS A 359 2.31 -35.70 -10.44
C HIS A 359 1.51 -36.19 -9.23
N ASN A 360 1.44 -35.39 -8.17
CA ASN A 360 0.79 -35.74 -6.91
C ASN A 360 -0.70 -36.01 -7.08
N VAL A 361 -1.41 -35.15 -7.81
CA VAL A 361 -2.83 -35.36 -8.13
C VAL A 361 -3.01 -36.69 -8.87
N LYS A 362 -2.19 -36.95 -9.89
CA LYS A 362 -2.28 -38.14 -10.73
C LYS A 362 -2.06 -39.43 -9.93
N VAL A 363 -0.94 -39.54 -9.21
CA VAL A 363 -0.58 -40.80 -8.52
C VAL A 363 -1.60 -41.20 -7.44
N ILE A 364 -2.18 -40.21 -6.75
CA ILE A 364 -3.19 -40.48 -5.72
C ILE A 364 -4.51 -40.93 -6.35
N VAL A 365 -4.99 -40.22 -7.37
CA VAL A 365 -6.25 -40.56 -8.05
C VAL A 365 -6.16 -41.95 -8.67
N GLU A 366 -5.08 -42.22 -9.42
CA GLU A 366 -4.88 -43.51 -10.10
C GLU A 366 -4.83 -44.66 -9.08
N LYS A 367 -4.08 -44.49 -7.99
CA LYS A 367 -3.96 -45.52 -6.96
C LYS A 367 -5.25 -45.77 -6.18
N LEU A 368 -6.09 -44.75 -6.02
CA LEU A 368 -7.42 -44.88 -5.38
C LEU A 368 -8.52 -45.34 -6.36
N GLY A 369 -8.20 -45.51 -7.65
CA GLY A 369 -9.15 -45.94 -8.68
C GLY A 369 -10.30 -44.95 -8.88
N LEU A 370 -10.01 -43.65 -8.80
CA LEU A 370 -11.00 -42.58 -8.91
C LEU A 370 -10.94 -41.89 -10.28
N GLU A 371 -12.04 -41.25 -10.68
CA GLU A 371 -12.08 -40.45 -11.89
C GLU A 371 -11.68 -39.00 -11.57
N LEU A 372 -10.69 -38.48 -12.31
CA LEU A 372 -10.26 -37.08 -12.24
C LEU A 372 -10.85 -36.30 -13.39
N HIS A 373 -11.50 -35.19 -13.06
CA HIS A 373 -11.91 -34.18 -14.02
C HIS A 373 -11.03 -32.94 -13.89
N THR A 374 -10.42 -32.49 -14.99
CA THR A 374 -9.63 -31.25 -15.00
C THR A 374 -10.36 -30.18 -15.80
N GLU A 375 -10.63 -29.03 -15.19
CA GLU A 375 -11.15 -27.84 -15.87
C GLU A 375 -10.01 -26.83 -16.01
N THR A 376 -9.74 -26.38 -17.23
CA THR A 376 -8.75 -25.33 -17.49
C THR A 376 -9.48 -23.99 -17.61
N ILE A 377 -9.06 -23.00 -16.82
CA ILE A 377 -9.62 -21.64 -16.94
C ILE A 377 -9.12 -20.99 -18.23
N ASP A 378 -9.96 -20.16 -18.86
CA ASP A 378 -9.54 -19.34 -19.99
C ASP A 378 -8.31 -18.50 -19.59
N TRP A 379 -7.16 -18.92 -20.11
CA TRP A 379 -5.86 -18.38 -19.69
C TRP A 379 -5.74 -16.89 -20.02
N ASP A 380 -6.30 -16.51 -21.16
CA ASP A 380 -6.22 -15.17 -21.70
C ASP A 380 -6.99 -14.17 -20.82
N GLU A 381 -8.17 -14.57 -20.33
CA GLU A 381 -8.93 -13.80 -19.34
C GLU A 381 -8.32 -13.89 -17.93
N MET A 382 -7.88 -15.08 -17.48
CA MET A 382 -7.19 -15.25 -16.19
C MET A 382 -5.97 -14.34 -16.09
N ARG A 383 -5.12 -14.33 -17.12
CA ARG A 383 -3.95 -13.46 -17.22
C ARG A 383 -4.32 -11.99 -17.13
N ASP A 384 -5.34 -11.54 -17.85
CA ASP A 384 -5.75 -10.12 -17.85
C ASP A 384 -6.26 -9.69 -16.47
N VAL A 385 -7.04 -10.54 -15.79
CA VAL A 385 -7.47 -10.29 -14.40
C VAL A 385 -6.25 -10.30 -13.45
N GLN A 386 -5.36 -11.27 -13.59
CA GLN A 386 -4.16 -11.40 -12.77
C GLN A 386 -3.25 -10.17 -12.87
N LEU A 387 -3.01 -9.70 -14.10
CA LEU A 387 -2.26 -8.48 -14.37
C LEU A 387 -2.96 -7.23 -13.82
N ALA A 388 -4.29 -7.16 -13.91
CA ALA A 388 -5.06 -6.07 -13.31
C ALA A 388 -4.88 -6.00 -11.78
N PHE A 389 -4.79 -7.16 -11.11
CA PHE A 389 -4.52 -7.23 -9.68
C PHE A 389 -3.08 -6.78 -9.33
N PHE A 390 -2.07 -7.11 -10.12
CA PHE A 390 -0.73 -6.52 -9.95
C PHE A 390 -0.75 -4.99 -10.05
N LYS A 391 -1.39 -4.46 -11.10
CA LYS A 391 -1.54 -3.00 -11.33
C LYS A 391 -2.29 -2.29 -10.22
N SER A 392 -3.19 -3.00 -9.53
CA SER A 392 -4.05 -2.42 -8.49
C SER A 392 -3.31 -2.05 -7.21
N GLY A 393 -2.13 -2.64 -6.96
CA GLY A 393 -1.33 -2.40 -5.75
C GLY A 393 -1.92 -2.99 -4.45
N VAL A 394 -2.98 -3.79 -4.51
CA VAL A 394 -3.56 -4.48 -3.34
C VAL A 394 -2.71 -5.68 -2.92
N PRO A 395 -2.75 -6.10 -1.64
CA PRO A 395 -1.97 -7.25 -1.18
C PRO A 395 -2.51 -8.59 -1.68
N HIS A 396 -3.82 -8.77 -1.80
CA HIS A 396 -4.45 -10.05 -2.16
C HIS A 396 -4.45 -10.33 -3.68
N ILE A 397 -3.27 -10.33 -4.30
CA ILE A 397 -3.14 -10.52 -5.75
C ILE A 397 -3.45 -11.94 -6.22
N ASP A 398 -3.52 -12.94 -5.33
CA ASP A 398 -3.91 -14.32 -5.68
C ASP A 398 -5.43 -14.52 -5.81
N THR A 399 -6.23 -13.48 -5.50
CA THR A 399 -7.69 -13.52 -5.61
C THR A 399 -8.22 -13.99 -6.97
N PRO A 400 -7.61 -13.69 -8.13
CA PRO A 400 -8.10 -14.20 -9.41
C PRO A 400 -8.14 -15.74 -9.45
N GLN A 401 -7.07 -16.42 -9.03
CA GLN A 401 -7.04 -17.88 -8.96
C GLN A 401 -8.11 -18.43 -8.02
N ASP A 402 -8.10 -17.96 -6.77
CA ASP A 402 -9.04 -18.43 -5.75
C ASP A 402 -10.50 -18.18 -6.14
N HIS A 403 -10.80 -17.02 -6.72
CA HIS A 403 -12.15 -16.68 -7.18
C HIS A 403 -12.62 -17.64 -8.26
N ALA A 404 -11.76 -17.94 -9.23
CA ALA A 404 -12.07 -18.88 -10.30
C ALA A 404 -12.27 -20.30 -9.73
N PHE A 405 -11.46 -20.71 -8.75
CA PHE A 405 -11.58 -22.01 -8.11
C PHE A 405 -12.93 -22.18 -7.41
N PHE A 406 -13.34 -21.20 -6.60
CA PHE A 406 -14.64 -21.23 -5.95
C PHE A 406 -15.78 -21.23 -6.97
N ALA A 407 -15.76 -20.32 -7.95
CA ALA A 407 -16.82 -20.20 -8.95
C ALA A 407 -17.03 -21.50 -9.75
N THR A 408 -15.94 -22.11 -10.20
CA THR A 408 -15.98 -23.34 -10.99
C THR A 408 -16.39 -24.55 -10.16
N MET A 409 -15.90 -24.70 -8.93
CA MET A 409 -16.28 -25.82 -8.05
C MET A 409 -17.80 -25.95 -7.87
N TYR A 410 -18.51 -24.84 -7.65
CA TYR A 410 -19.97 -24.89 -7.52
C TYR A 410 -20.70 -25.11 -8.85
N LYS A 411 -20.15 -24.63 -9.97
CA LYS A 411 -20.68 -24.94 -11.31
C LYS A 411 -20.64 -26.45 -11.56
N PHE A 412 -19.57 -27.12 -11.15
CA PHE A 412 -19.44 -28.58 -11.21
C PHE A 412 -20.41 -29.30 -10.30
N ALA A 413 -20.54 -28.88 -9.04
CA ALA A 413 -21.52 -29.47 -8.12
C ALA A 413 -22.94 -29.40 -8.69
N LEU A 414 -23.31 -28.31 -9.36
CA LEU A 414 -24.60 -28.17 -10.04
C LEU A 414 -24.71 -29.04 -11.30
N LYS A 415 -23.67 -29.08 -12.15
CA LYS A 415 -23.63 -29.87 -13.40
C LYS A 415 -23.83 -31.35 -13.15
N TYR A 416 -23.23 -31.90 -12.09
CA TYR A 416 -23.31 -33.32 -11.74
C TYR A 416 -24.37 -33.63 -10.66
N ASP A 417 -25.20 -32.64 -10.29
CA ASP A 417 -26.20 -32.73 -9.22
C ASP A 417 -25.66 -33.33 -7.90
N ILE A 418 -24.47 -32.88 -7.50
CA ILE A 418 -23.80 -33.29 -6.26
C ILE A 418 -24.17 -32.32 -5.15
N LYS A 419 -24.66 -32.84 -4.02
CA LYS A 419 -25.12 -32.03 -2.87
C LYS A 419 -24.06 -31.84 -1.79
N TYR A 420 -22.95 -32.58 -1.85
CA TYR A 420 -21.94 -32.57 -0.81
C TYR A 420 -20.57 -32.29 -1.41
N ILE A 421 -19.91 -31.25 -0.92
CA ILE A 421 -18.55 -30.88 -1.31
C ILE A 421 -17.67 -31.08 -0.08
N LEU A 422 -16.61 -31.87 -0.20
CA LEU A 422 -15.63 -32.03 0.88
C LEU A 422 -14.40 -31.16 0.56
N THR A 423 -13.92 -30.42 1.56
CA THR A 423 -12.76 -29.54 1.43
C THR A 423 -11.68 -29.90 2.42
N GLY A 424 -10.41 -29.75 2.00
CA GLY A 424 -9.23 -29.98 2.83
C GLY A 424 -8.99 -28.91 3.90
N GLY A 425 -9.72 -27.80 3.89
CA GLY A 425 -9.59 -26.81 4.96
C GLY A 425 -9.90 -27.46 6.31
N ASN A 426 -9.07 -27.22 7.33
CA ASN A 426 -9.21 -27.83 8.65
C ASN A 426 -8.76 -26.90 9.79
N TYR A 427 -9.09 -27.19 11.05
CA TYR A 427 -8.58 -26.47 12.22
C TYR A 427 -7.15 -26.89 12.57
N SER A 428 -6.74 -28.12 12.26
CA SER A 428 -5.42 -28.63 12.60
C SER A 428 -4.27 -27.76 12.08
N THR A 429 -4.41 -27.24 10.86
CA THR A 429 -3.40 -26.45 10.16
C THR A 429 -3.86 -25.03 9.82
N GLU A 430 -5.12 -24.67 10.09
CA GLU A 430 -5.71 -23.37 9.73
C GLU A 430 -6.70 -22.83 10.78
N CYS A 431 -6.48 -23.12 12.06
CA CYS A 431 -7.30 -22.54 13.13
C CYS A 431 -7.09 -21.02 13.27
N ILE A 432 -5.94 -20.49 12.87
CA ILE A 432 -5.70 -19.06 12.70
C ILE A 432 -5.99 -18.66 11.25
N ARG A 433 -6.69 -17.54 11.06
CA ARG A 433 -7.03 -17.01 9.73
C ARG A 433 -6.18 -15.79 9.43
N ASN A 434 -5.82 -15.64 8.15
CA ASN A 434 -5.14 -14.44 7.68
C ASN A 434 -5.96 -13.17 7.99
N PRO A 435 -5.32 -12.08 8.47
CA PRO A 435 -5.94 -10.76 8.57
C PRO A 435 -6.54 -10.33 7.23
N ILE A 436 -7.65 -9.59 7.27
CA ILE A 436 -8.34 -9.08 6.07
C ILE A 436 -7.42 -8.16 5.26
N GLU A 437 -6.56 -7.41 5.95
CA GLU A 437 -5.56 -6.55 5.30
C GLU A 437 -4.51 -7.35 4.53
N TRP A 438 -4.19 -8.59 4.92
CA TRP A 438 -3.24 -9.42 4.18
C TRP A 438 -3.94 -10.14 3.04
N MET A 439 -5.12 -10.71 3.32
CA MET A 439 -5.90 -11.49 2.36
C MET A 439 -7.39 -11.17 2.45
N TYR A 440 -7.82 -10.21 1.63
CA TYR A 440 -9.22 -9.83 1.47
C TYR A 440 -10.10 -11.00 1.00
N TYR A 441 -11.42 -10.85 1.03
CA TYR A 441 -12.35 -11.90 0.62
C TYR A 441 -12.24 -12.19 -0.87
N GLN A 442 -11.71 -13.37 -1.19
CA GLN A 442 -11.53 -13.86 -2.56
C GLN A 442 -12.86 -14.05 -3.32
N SER A 443 -13.99 -14.13 -2.60
CA SER A 443 -15.33 -14.28 -3.18
C SER A 443 -15.99 -12.97 -3.59
N ASP A 444 -15.35 -11.82 -3.37
CA ASP A 444 -15.90 -10.51 -3.71
C ASP A 444 -15.79 -10.21 -5.21
N SER A 445 -16.87 -10.47 -5.95
CA SER A 445 -16.91 -10.16 -7.38
C SER A 445 -17.09 -8.68 -7.70
N ILE A 446 -17.53 -7.84 -6.76
CA ILE A 446 -17.61 -6.40 -7.03
C ILE A 446 -16.19 -5.84 -7.11
N GLN A 447 -15.32 -6.23 -6.18
CA GLN A 447 -13.94 -5.79 -6.19
C GLN A 447 -13.17 -6.34 -7.39
N LEU A 448 -13.33 -7.64 -7.70
CA LEU A 448 -12.71 -8.23 -8.87
C LEU A 448 -13.09 -7.45 -10.14
N LYS A 449 -14.38 -7.13 -10.31
CA LYS A 449 -14.88 -6.37 -11.47
C LYS A 449 -14.43 -4.91 -11.46
N ASP A 450 -14.37 -4.24 -10.31
CA ASP A 450 -13.93 -2.84 -10.22
C ASP A 450 -12.44 -2.70 -10.57
N ILE A 451 -11.59 -3.57 -10.01
CA ILE A 451 -10.15 -3.65 -10.34
C ILE A 451 -9.98 -3.94 -11.83
N HIS A 452 -10.65 -4.99 -12.32
CA HIS A 452 -10.55 -5.37 -13.73
C HIS A 452 -11.06 -4.27 -14.68
N SER A 453 -12.14 -3.57 -14.34
CA SER A 453 -12.64 -2.45 -15.17
C SER A 453 -11.66 -1.28 -15.29
N LYS A 454 -10.76 -1.11 -14.30
CA LYS A 454 -9.78 -0.02 -14.26
C LYS A 454 -8.48 -0.35 -14.97
N PHE A 455 -8.07 -1.62 -14.97
CA PHE A 455 -6.72 -2.04 -15.40
C PHE A 455 -6.69 -3.18 -16.42
N GLY A 456 -7.79 -3.91 -16.57
CA GLY A 456 -7.97 -4.97 -17.56
C GLY A 456 -8.13 -4.41 -18.96
N THR A 457 -7.78 -5.23 -19.94
CA THR A 457 -7.69 -4.82 -21.35
C THR A 457 -8.71 -5.52 -22.25
N ARG A 458 -9.38 -6.57 -21.74
CA ARG A 458 -10.36 -7.36 -22.49
C ARG A 458 -11.60 -7.64 -21.65
N PRO A 459 -12.78 -7.87 -22.26
CA PRO A 459 -13.98 -8.28 -21.53
C PRO A 459 -13.85 -9.69 -20.96
N LEU A 460 -14.42 -9.92 -19.78
CA LEU A 460 -14.50 -11.25 -19.15
C LEU A 460 -15.77 -11.98 -19.62
N LYS A 461 -15.63 -12.87 -20.60
CA LYS A 461 -16.73 -13.68 -21.14
C LYS A 461 -16.73 -15.09 -20.55
N ASN A 462 -15.55 -15.70 -20.45
CA ASN A 462 -15.38 -17.10 -20.06
C ASN A 462 -14.86 -17.27 -18.62
N TYR A 463 -14.31 -16.21 -18.03
CA TYR A 463 -13.78 -16.22 -16.68
C TYR A 463 -14.90 -16.49 -15.67
N PRO A 464 -14.78 -17.56 -14.85
CA PRO A 464 -15.83 -17.94 -13.93
C PRO A 464 -15.89 -16.93 -12.77
N THR A 465 -17.07 -16.34 -12.57
CA THR A 465 -17.32 -15.41 -11.46
C THR A 465 -18.40 -15.94 -10.54
N THR A 466 -18.36 -15.50 -9.30
CA THR A 466 -19.34 -15.87 -8.28
C THR A 466 -19.65 -14.70 -7.36
N ASN A 467 -20.66 -14.80 -6.49
CA ASN A 467 -20.96 -13.75 -5.52
C ASN A 467 -21.28 -14.34 -4.14
N ILE A 468 -21.07 -13.54 -3.09
CA ILE A 468 -21.18 -14.01 -1.71
C ILE A 468 -22.60 -14.46 -1.34
N LEU A 469 -23.65 -13.79 -1.82
CA LEU A 469 -25.03 -14.17 -1.52
C LEU A 469 -25.40 -15.51 -2.14
N TRP A 470 -24.86 -15.78 -3.33
CA TRP A 470 -24.97 -17.08 -3.97
C TRP A 470 -24.36 -18.18 -3.11
N HIS A 471 -23.16 -17.97 -2.58
CA HIS A 471 -22.47 -18.94 -1.71
C HIS A 471 -23.10 -19.13 -0.34
N LYS A 472 -23.46 -18.05 0.33
CA LYS A 472 -23.92 -18.10 1.73
C LYS A 472 -25.42 -18.33 1.85
N ILE A 473 -26.21 -18.07 0.79
CA ILE A 473 -27.67 -18.18 0.83
C ILE A 473 -28.17 -19.19 -0.21
N TYR A 474 -27.97 -18.92 -1.50
CA TYR A 474 -28.61 -19.72 -2.55
C TYR A 474 -28.14 -21.18 -2.56
N LEU A 475 -26.82 -21.41 -2.53
CA LEU A 475 -26.26 -22.75 -2.57
C LEU A 475 -26.68 -23.62 -1.36
N PRO A 476 -26.55 -23.17 -0.09
CA PRO A 476 -26.91 -23.99 1.07
C PRO A 476 -28.42 -24.12 1.29
N TYR A 477 -29.23 -23.09 1.04
CA TYR A 477 -30.66 -23.12 1.39
C TYR A 477 -31.57 -23.45 0.21
N VAL A 478 -31.23 -23.02 -1.01
CA VAL A 478 -32.04 -23.27 -2.22
C VAL A 478 -31.57 -24.56 -2.92
N LYS A 479 -30.27 -24.68 -3.20
CA LYS A 479 -29.71 -25.86 -3.87
C LYS A 479 -29.36 -27.00 -2.92
N LYS A 480 -29.40 -26.75 -1.61
CA LYS A 480 -29.09 -27.71 -0.54
C LYS A 480 -27.69 -28.31 -0.68
N ILE A 481 -26.75 -27.55 -1.22
CA ILE A 481 -25.34 -27.93 -1.33
C ILE A 481 -24.66 -27.66 0.01
N LYS A 482 -24.01 -28.67 0.58
CA LYS A 482 -23.33 -28.61 1.87
C LYS A 482 -21.82 -28.75 1.68
N LEU A 483 -21.08 -27.86 2.33
CA LEU A 483 -19.62 -27.94 2.42
C LEU A 483 -19.26 -28.61 3.76
N ILE A 484 -18.45 -29.67 3.71
CA ILE A 484 -18.01 -30.43 4.88
C ILE A 484 -16.48 -30.37 4.95
N ARG A 485 -15.92 -30.33 6.17
CA ARG A 485 -14.47 -30.34 6.45
C ARG A 485 -14.10 -31.64 7.19
N PRO A 486 -13.96 -32.79 6.50
CA PRO A 486 -13.82 -34.07 7.19
C PRO A 486 -12.57 -34.16 8.09
N LEU A 487 -11.49 -33.46 7.73
CA LEU A 487 -10.26 -33.44 8.52
C LEU A 487 -10.44 -32.87 9.94
N ASP A 488 -11.51 -32.11 10.20
CA ASP A 488 -11.84 -31.64 11.56
C ASP A 488 -12.28 -32.78 12.49
N TYR A 489 -12.58 -33.96 11.95
CA TYR A 489 -13.07 -35.14 12.69
C TYR A 489 -12.02 -36.25 12.87
N PHE A 490 -10.80 -36.04 12.37
CA PHE A 490 -9.69 -37.00 12.46
C PHE A 490 -8.52 -36.37 13.22
N PRO A 491 -7.64 -37.17 13.86
CA PRO A 491 -6.41 -36.67 14.49
C PRO A 491 -5.39 -36.33 13.40
N TYR A 492 -5.68 -35.30 12.61
CA TYR A 492 -4.88 -34.94 11.45
C TYR A 492 -3.59 -34.25 11.88
N ASN A 493 -2.46 -34.96 11.75
CA ASN A 493 -1.11 -34.40 11.91
C ASN A 493 -0.45 -34.22 10.54
N LYS A 494 0.02 -33.02 10.24
CA LYS A 494 0.58 -32.67 8.93
C LYS A 494 1.85 -33.48 8.60
N LYS A 495 2.77 -33.67 9.56
CA LYS A 495 4.02 -34.41 9.34
C LYS A 495 3.73 -35.89 9.08
N GLU A 496 2.86 -36.50 9.87
CA GLU A 496 2.47 -37.91 9.72
C GLU A 496 1.70 -38.15 8.42
N ALA A 497 0.74 -37.28 8.08
CA ALA A 497 0.01 -37.37 6.82
C ALA A 497 0.93 -37.21 5.61
N THR A 498 1.90 -36.29 5.66
CA THR A 498 2.90 -36.13 4.60
C THR A 498 3.71 -37.40 4.43
N LYS A 499 4.26 -37.94 5.53
CA LYS A 499 5.02 -39.20 5.51
C LYS A 499 4.20 -40.35 4.93
N PHE A 500 2.93 -40.49 5.35
CA PHE A 500 2.03 -41.50 4.82
C PHE A 500 1.81 -41.32 3.31
N LEU A 501 1.57 -40.11 2.83
CA LEU A 501 1.38 -39.85 1.40
C LEU A 501 2.63 -40.18 0.59
N VAL A 502 3.83 -39.85 1.10
CA VAL A 502 5.11 -40.19 0.46
C VAL A 502 5.28 -41.70 0.39
N ASP A 503 5.22 -42.37 1.54
CA ASP A 503 5.51 -43.80 1.66
C ASP A 503 4.47 -44.66 0.93
N TYR A 504 3.19 -44.25 0.96
CA TYR A 504 2.10 -45.04 0.37
C TYR A 504 1.79 -44.66 -1.06
N PHE A 505 1.79 -43.38 -1.46
CA PHE A 505 1.37 -42.95 -2.81
C PHE A 505 2.54 -42.55 -3.72
N GLY A 506 3.77 -42.41 -3.21
CA GLY A 506 4.86 -41.82 -3.98
C GLY A 506 4.66 -40.30 -4.20
N TYR A 507 4.03 -39.65 -3.20
CA TYR A 507 3.86 -38.20 -3.16
C TYR A 507 5.21 -37.48 -3.13
N LYS A 508 5.33 -36.37 -3.85
CA LYS A 508 6.48 -35.46 -3.85
C LYS A 508 6.22 -34.30 -2.91
N GLU A 509 7.10 -34.13 -1.93
CA GLU A 509 6.97 -33.06 -0.93
C GLU A 509 7.26 -31.67 -1.51
N TYR A 510 6.63 -30.66 -0.91
CA TYR A 510 6.95 -29.26 -1.18
C TYR A 510 7.70 -28.63 0.01
N PRO A 511 8.57 -27.64 -0.23
CA PRO A 511 9.27 -26.94 0.85
C PRO A 511 8.33 -26.22 1.83
N GLN A 512 7.19 -25.72 1.35
CA GLN A 512 6.22 -24.93 2.11
C GLN A 512 4.79 -25.17 1.63
N LYS A 513 3.80 -24.81 2.45
CA LYS A 513 2.36 -24.84 2.07
C LYS A 513 2.13 -23.90 0.87
N HIS A 514 1.27 -24.32 -0.06
CA HIS A 514 0.90 -23.63 -1.31
C HIS A 514 1.99 -23.58 -2.40
N PHE A 515 3.13 -24.23 -2.19
CA PHE A 515 4.21 -24.25 -3.19
C PHE A 515 3.94 -25.21 -4.36
N GLU A 516 2.76 -25.84 -4.40
CA GLU A 516 2.22 -26.54 -5.58
C GLU A 516 1.88 -25.59 -6.76
N SER A 517 1.82 -24.28 -6.51
CA SER A 517 1.57 -23.24 -7.50
C SER A 517 2.76 -22.29 -7.58
N VAL A 518 3.33 -22.12 -8.78
CA VAL A 518 4.43 -21.17 -9.03
C VAL A 518 4.05 -19.77 -8.60
N PHE A 519 2.82 -19.35 -8.94
CA PHE A 519 2.33 -18.02 -8.61
C PHE A 519 2.17 -17.84 -7.10
N THR A 520 1.47 -18.76 -6.43
CA THR A 520 1.20 -18.63 -5.00
C THR A 520 2.48 -18.73 -4.19
N ARG A 521 3.45 -19.54 -4.63
CA ARG A 521 4.80 -19.58 -4.07
C ARG A 521 5.50 -18.23 -4.16
N PHE A 522 5.55 -17.60 -5.34
CA PHE A 522 6.15 -16.29 -5.52
C PHE A 522 5.41 -15.21 -4.70
N TYR A 523 4.09 -15.27 -4.71
CA TYR A 523 3.22 -14.35 -4.00
C TYR A 523 3.42 -14.39 -2.48
N GLU A 524 3.34 -15.56 -1.86
CA GLU A 524 3.50 -15.72 -0.40
C GLU A 524 4.99 -15.66 0.02
N GLY A 525 5.90 -16.16 -0.81
CA GLY A 525 7.33 -16.25 -0.50
C GLY A 525 8.12 -14.97 -0.72
N TYR A 526 7.68 -14.10 -1.64
CA TYR A 526 8.41 -12.88 -2.01
C TYR A 526 7.53 -11.64 -2.06
N TRP A 527 6.43 -11.66 -2.82
CA TRP A 527 5.63 -10.46 -3.05
C TRP A 527 5.05 -9.89 -1.76
N LEU A 528 4.32 -10.69 -0.97
CA LEU A 528 3.74 -10.25 0.30
C LEU A 528 4.78 -9.81 1.33
N PRO A 529 5.83 -10.61 1.64
CA PRO A 529 6.78 -10.22 2.67
C PRO A 529 7.58 -8.98 2.29
N LYS A 530 8.03 -8.88 1.03
CA LYS A 530 8.92 -7.78 0.60
C LYS A 530 8.16 -6.48 0.29
N LYS A 531 6.95 -6.55 -0.28
CA LYS A 531 6.15 -5.35 -0.63
C LYS A 531 5.28 -4.84 0.52
N PHE A 532 4.69 -5.74 1.30
CA PHE A 532 3.71 -5.39 2.33
C PHE A 532 4.15 -5.70 3.76
N GLY A 533 5.23 -6.47 3.95
CA GLY A 533 5.66 -6.93 5.27
C GLY A 533 4.78 -8.04 5.85
N TYR A 534 3.94 -8.66 5.02
CA TYR A 534 3.01 -9.72 5.43
C TYR A 534 3.62 -11.10 5.21
N ASP A 535 3.72 -11.90 6.26
CA ASP A 535 4.29 -13.25 6.22
C ASP A 535 3.23 -14.28 6.64
N THR A 536 2.66 -14.98 5.65
CA THR A 536 1.60 -15.98 5.84
C THR A 536 2.06 -17.16 6.70
N ARG A 537 3.38 -17.41 6.80
CA ARG A 537 3.94 -18.46 7.65
C ARG A 537 3.63 -18.22 9.12
N LYS A 538 3.48 -16.96 9.56
CA LYS A 538 3.07 -16.66 10.95
C LYS A 538 1.71 -17.26 11.28
N VAL A 539 0.76 -17.17 10.35
CA VAL A 539 -0.59 -17.74 10.50
C VAL A 539 -0.56 -19.27 10.46
N GLN A 540 0.22 -19.82 9.53
CA GLN A 540 0.37 -21.28 9.37
C GLN A 540 1.05 -21.92 10.59
N PHE A 541 2.19 -21.39 11.02
CA PHE A 541 2.94 -21.89 12.18
C PHE A 541 2.18 -21.64 13.48
N SER A 542 1.50 -20.51 13.63
CA SER A 542 0.64 -20.29 14.80
C SER A 542 -0.47 -21.32 14.92
N SER A 543 -1.04 -21.77 13.79
CA SER A 543 -2.01 -22.87 13.79
C SER A 543 -1.36 -24.18 14.26
N LEU A 544 -0.16 -24.52 13.77
CA LEU A 544 0.57 -25.73 14.17
C LEU A 544 1.01 -25.70 15.65
N ILE A 545 1.34 -24.52 16.20
CA ILE A 545 1.66 -24.36 17.62
C ILE A 545 0.43 -24.66 18.48
N LEU A 546 -0.70 -24.02 18.17
CA LEU A 546 -1.93 -24.16 18.94
C LEU A 546 -2.49 -25.59 18.92
N THR A 547 -2.22 -26.33 17.85
CA THR A 547 -2.65 -27.73 17.68
C THR A 547 -1.57 -28.74 18.10
N GLY A 548 -0.46 -28.28 18.68
CA GLY A 548 0.57 -29.13 19.29
C GLY A 548 1.50 -29.86 18.30
N GLN A 549 1.57 -29.40 17.05
CA GLN A 549 2.38 -30.03 15.99
C GLN A 549 3.75 -29.38 15.78
N MET A 550 3.97 -28.20 16.38
CA MET A 550 5.20 -27.41 16.27
C MET A 550 5.42 -26.65 17.58
N SER A 551 6.68 -26.52 18.03
CA SER A 551 6.98 -25.65 19.17
C SER A 551 7.07 -24.19 18.72
N ARG A 552 6.83 -23.26 19.65
CA ARG A 552 6.97 -21.83 19.36
C ARG A 552 8.40 -21.46 18.96
N ASP A 553 9.40 -22.07 19.59
CA ASP A 553 10.81 -21.82 19.29
C ASP A 553 11.21 -22.36 17.92
N GLU A 554 10.73 -23.55 17.54
CA GLU A 554 10.90 -24.10 16.18
C GLU A 554 10.31 -23.14 15.13
N ALA A 555 9.12 -22.61 15.39
CA ALA A 555 8.47 -21.66 14.50
C ALA A 555 9.25 -20.35 14.37
N LEU A 556 9.73 -19.78 15.47
CA LEU A 556 10.53 -18.55 15.46
C LEU A 556 11.85 -18.73 14.71
N GLU A 557 12.51 -19.88 14.86
CA GLU A 557 13.73 -20.17 14.11
C GLU A 557 13.44 -20.26 12.61
N LYS A 558 12.42 -21.03 12.22
CA LYS A 558 11.99 -21.15 10.82
C LYS A 558 11.53 -19.84 10.18
N LEU A 559 11.09 -18.86 10.98
CA LEU A 559 10.69 -17.54 10.49
C LEU A 559 11.89 -16.64 10.19
N LYS A 560 13.06 -16.88 10.79
CA LYS A 560 14.30 -16.14 10.48
C LYS A 560 14.80 -16.44 9.08
N ASP A 561 14.71 -17.70 8.68
CA ASP A 561 15.12 -18.14 7.35
C ASP A 561 14.06 -17.80 6.30
N THR A 562 14.47 -17.37 5.12
CA THR A 562 13.60 -17.30 3.96
C THR A 562 13.70 -18.62 3.19
N VAL A 563 12.64 -19.42 3.20
CA VAL A 563 12.52 -20.65 2.38
C VAL A 563 12.55 -20.33 0.88
N TYR A 564 12.40 -19.05 0.56
CA TYR A 564 12.36 -18.50 -0.79
C TYR A 564 13.55 -17.55 -0.95
N ASP A 565 14.62 -18.01 -1.61
CA ASP A 565 15.82 -17.22 -1.83
C ASP A 565 15.67 -16.23 -3.00
N ASP A 566 16.60 -15.27 -3.08
CA ASP A 566 16.55 -14.21 -4.09
C ASP A 566 16.73 -14.74 -5.53
N GLU A 567 17.36 -15.90 -5.72
CA GLU A 567 17.56 -16.51 -7.04
C GLU A 567 16.26 -17.18 -7.54
N MET A 568 15.57 -17.93 -6.68
CA MET A 568 14.25 -18.45 -6.96
C MET A 568 13.25 -17.32 -7.22
N ALA A 569 13.33 -16.23 -6.45
CA ALA A 569 12.49 -15.05 -6.65
C ALA A 569 12.68 -14.43 -8.03
N LYS A 570 13.92 -14.26 -8.50
CA LYS A 570 14.21 -13.75 -9.85
C LYS A 570 13.66 -14.70 -10.93
N LYS A 571 13.86 -16.00 -10.77
CA LYS A 571 13.39 -17.00 -11.73
C LYS A 571 11.86 -17.02 -11.84
N ASP A 572 11.16 -17.05 -10.72
CA ASP A 572 9.69 -17.04 -10.73
C ASP A 572 9.16 -15.67 -11.19
N MET A 573 9.83 -14.55 -10.86
CA MET A 573 9.46 -13.22 -11.36
C MET A 573 9.56 -13.15 -12.89
N GLN A 574 10.63 -13.69 -13.48
CA GLN A 574 10.78 -13.77 -14.93
C GLN A 574 9.67 -14.64 -15.53
N LEU A 575 9.44 -15.84 -15.00
CA LEU A 575 8.41 -16.74 -15.48
C LEU A 575 7.01 -16.12 -15.38
N ILE A 576 6.71 -15.40 -14.30
CA ILE A 576 5.44 -14.69 -14.13
C ILE A 576 5.32 -13.55 -15.14
N ALA A 577 6.36 -12.73 -15.31
CA ALA A 577 6.35 -11.66 -16.31
C ALA A 577 6.10 -12.20 -17.73
N ASP A 578 6.81 -13.26 -18.11
CA ASP A 578 6.65 -13.94 -19.40
C ASP A 578 5.21 -14.44 -19.59
N LYS A 579 4.65 -15.12 -18.59
CA LYS A 579 3.28 -15.63 -18.61
C LYS A 579 2.23 -14.51 -18.64
N LEU A 580 2.53 -13.37 -18.04
CA LEU A 580 1.69 -12.18 -18.07
C LEU A 580 1.85 -11.32 -19.35
N GLU A 581 2.76 -11.70 -20.26
CA GLU A 581 3.12 -10.96 -21.47
C GLU A 581 3.57 -9.51 -21.18
N ILE A 582 4.36 -9.32 -20.11
CA ILE A 582 4.99 -8.06 -19.74
C ILE A 582 6.48 -8.26 -19.48
N THR A 583 7.23 -7.16 -19.40
CA THR A 583 8.64 -7.21 -18.97
C THR A 583 8.77 -7.35 -17.46
N THR A 584 9.90 -7.89 -16.99
CA THR A 584 10.24 -7.91 -15.56
C THR A 584 10.33 -6.50 -14.97
N ASP A 585 10.75 -5.51 -15.76
CA ASP A 585 10.83 -4.11 -15.33
C ASP A 585 9.44 -3.51 -15.09
N GLU A 586 8.45 -3.84 -15.92
CA GLU A 586 7.06 -3.45 -15.68
C GLU A 586 6.50 -4.08 -14.40
N LEU A 587 6.75 -5.37 -14.20
CA LEU A 587 6.32 -6.09 -13.00
C LEU A 587 6.98 -5.50 -11.74
N LEU A 588 8.28 -5.17 -11.82
CA LEU A 588 9.01 -4.47 -10.76
C LEU A 588 8.49 -3.04 -10.55
N GLY A 589 8.03 -2.37 -11.60
CA GLY A 589 7.31 -1.11 -11.52
C GLY A 589 6.05 -1.22 -10.65
N TYR A 590 5.24 -2.26 -10.84
CA TYR A 590 4.07 -2.52 -9.99
C TYR A 590 4.47 -2.92 -8.56
N PHE A 591 5.57 -3.64 -8.41
CA PHE A 591 6.13 -3.98 -7.11
C PHE A 591 6.53 -2.73 -6.31
N ASN A 592 7.15 -1.74 -6.97
CA ASN A 592 7.61 -0.49 -6.34
C ASN A 592 6.53 0.60 -6.25
N ALA A 593 5.39 0.44 -6.93
CA ALA A 593 4.28 1.38 -6.86
C ALA A 593 3.68 1.44 -5.44
N PRO A 594 3.08 2.59 -5.03
CA PRO A 594 2.47 2.73 -3.71
C PRO A 594 1.45 1.63 -3.39
N ASN A 595 1.50 1.12 -2.15
CA ASN A 595 0.57 0.10 -1.69
C ASN A 595 -0.86 0.65 -1.62
N LYS A 596 -1.82 -0.18 -2.03
CA LYS A 596 -3.26 0.07 -1.94
C LYS A 596 -3.89 -0.98 -1.04
N SER A 597 -5.08 -0.69 -0.54
CA SER A 597 -5.90 -1.59 0.24
C SER A 597 -7.13 -2.03 -0.55
N TYR A 598 -7.79 -3.09 -0.09
CA TYR A 598 -9.10 -3.49 -0.60
C TYR A 598 -10.14 -2.34 -0.58
N LYS A 599 -9.94 -1.35 0.31
CA LYS A 599 -10.78 -0.15 0.47
C LYS A 599 -10.65 0.88 -0.67
N ASP A 600 -9.56 0.84 -1.44
CA ASP A 600 -9.34 1.75 -2.57
C ASP A 600 -10.17 1.37 -3.82
N TYR A 601 -10.86 0.23 -3.76
CA TYR A 601 -11.69 -0.31 -4.83
C TYR A 601 -13.10 -0.57 -4.31
N LYS A 602 -14.10 -0.50 -5.19
CA LYS A 602 -15.48 -0.88 -4.82
C LYS A 602 -15.46 -2.32 -4.32
N ASN A 603 -16.15 -2.59 -3.23
CA ASN A 603 -16.12 -3.90 -2.59
C ASN A 603 -17.43 -4.17 -1.83
N GLN A 604 -17.59 -5.41 -1.38
CA GLN A 604 -18.75 -5.93 -0.66
C GLN A 604 -18.52 -5.98 0.85
N MET A 605 -17.55 -5.25 1.41
CA MET A 605 -17.21 -5.31 2.84
C MET A 605 -18.43 -5.10 3.75
N ALA A 606 -19.31 -4.15 3.42
CA ALA A 606 -20.54 -3.92 4.18
C ALA A 606 -21.46 -5.15 4.22
N VAL A 607 -21.54 -5.92 3.13
CA VAL A 607 -22.31 -7.17 3.08
C VAL A 607 -21.68 -8.24 3.96
N TYR A 608 -20.34 -8.35 3.93
CA TYR A 608 -19.61 -9.28 4.81
C TYR A 608 -19.79 -8.91 6.28
N ASP A 609 -19.69 -7.64 6.65
CA ASP A 609 -19.84 -7.17 8.03
C ASP A 609 -21.25 -7.41 8.57
N ILE A 610 -22.28 -7.12 7.78
CA ILE A 610 -23.68 -7.40 8.15
C ILE A 610 -23.90 -8.91 8.28
N GLY A 611 -23.46 -9.68 7.28
CA GLY A 611 -23.59 -11.13 7.28
C GLY A 611 -22.91 -11.78 8.48
N ALA A 612 -21.68 -11.38 8.80
CA ALA A 612 -20.94 -11.90 9.94
C ALA A 612 -21.60 -11.54 11.29
N ARG A 613 -22.20 -10.34 11.43
CA ARG A 613 -22.99 -9.99 12.63
C ARG A 613 -24.23 -10.86 12.77
N VAL A 614 -24.97 -11.08 11.69
CA VAL A 614 -26.17 -11.95 11.67
C VAL A 614 -25.79 -13.39 12.00
N LEU A 615 -24.77 -13.95 11.36
CA LEU A 615 -24.34 -15.33 11.60
C LEU A 615 -23.78 -15.54 13.01
N ARG A 616 -23.07 -14.54 13.58
CA ARG A 616 -22.67 -14.55 15.00
C ARG A 616 -23.86 -14.51 15.94
N PHE A 617 -24.86 -13.67 15.65
CA PHE A 617 -26.08 -13.59 16.46
C PHE A 617 -26.83 -14.93 16.53
N PHE A 618 -26.90 -15.65 15.41
CA PHE A 618 -27.50 -16.99 15.37
C PHE A 618 -26.54 -18.12 15.80
N GLY A 619 -25.32 -17.81 16.23
CA GLY A 619 -24.31 -18.79 16.67
C GLY A 619 -23.77 -19.69 15.55
N ILE A 620 -24.05 -19.38 14.28
CA ILE A 620 -23.62 -20.16 13.11
C ILE A 620 -22.15 -19.89 12.78
N GLU A 621 -21.68 -18.66 12.95
CA GLU A 621 -20.29 -18.27 12.73
C GLU A 621 -19.67 -17.85 14.07
N LYS A 622 -18.74 -18.66 14.59
CA LYS A 622 -18.09 -18.43 15.90
C LYS A 622 -16.75 -17.70 15.79
N GLY A 623 -16.17 -17.63 14.59
CA GLY A 623 -14.96 -16.88 14.26
C GLY A 623 -14.97 -16.45 12.79
N GLY A 624 -14.32 -15.34 12.46
CA GLY A 624 -14.28 -14.79 11.10
C GLY A 624 -12.94 -14.13 10.80
N LYS A 625 -12.63 -13.95 9.50
CA LYS A 625 -11.53 -13.08 9.05
C LYS A 625 -11.76 -11.68 9.65
N ARG A 626 -10.71 -11.01 10.16
CA ARG A 626 -10.79 -9.71 10.85
C ARG A 626 -10.03 -8.61 10.13
#